data_AF-A0A3M1J500-F1
#
_entry.id   AF-A0A3M1J500-F1
#
_cell.length_a   1.000
_cell.length_b   1.000
_cell.length_c   1.000
_cell.angle_alpha   90.00
_cell.angle_beta   90.00
_cell.angle_gamma   90.00
#
_symmetry.space_group_name_H-M   'P 1'
#
loop_
_entity.id
_entity.type
_entity.pdbx_description
1 polymer ?
#
loop_
_entity_poly.entity_id
_entity_poly.type
_entity_poly.pdbx_seq_one_letter_code
_entity_poly.pdbx_strand_id
1 'polypeptide(L)' 'NPTGFNRADGAGYAFVADAILEIDRFNPQIAARLAGAFKSWRMLEPERRKQAEKTLKRIAGTQKLSRDTYEIVTKTLE' A
#
# COMPACT_ATOMS: atom_id res chain seq x y z
N ASN A 1 -3.33 11.40 9.49
CA ASN A 1 -4.33 12.18 8.72
C ASN A 1 -5.09 11.25 7.78
N PRO A 2 -6.22 10.65 8.23
CA PRO A 2 -7.02 9.71 7.43
C PRO A 2 -7.62 10.33 6.17
N THR A 3 -7.97 11.62 6.22
CA THR A 3 -8.57 12.36 5.10
C THR A 3 -7.61 12.52 3.93
N GLY A 4 -6.32 12.78 4.23
CA GLY A 4 -5.26 12.88 3.22
C GLY A 4 -4.85 11.53 2.65
N PHE A 5 -4.72 10.50 3.49
CA PHE A 5 -4.39 9.14 3.02
C PHE A 5 -5.50 8.57 2.13
N ASN A 6 -6.75 8.67 2.57
CA ASN A 6 -7.87 8.09 1.85
C ASN A 6 -8.41 8.97 0.71
N ARG A 7 -7.65 9.95 0.20
CA ARG A 7 -8.15 10.95 -0.77
C ARG A 7 -8.93 10.27 -1.91
N ALA A 8 -10.08 10.84 -2.28
CA ALA A 8 -11.04 10.18 -3.18
C ALA A 8 -10.47 9.86 -4.57
N ASP A 9 -9.48 10.62 -5.02
CA ASP A 9 -8.78 10.43 -6.28
C ASP A 9 -7.63 9.41 -6.22
N GLY A 10 -7.38 8.81 -5.05
CA GLY A 10 -6.35 7.80 -4.84
C GLY A 10 -4.91 8.33 -4.77
N ALA A 11 -4.70 9.65 -4.83
CA ALA A 11 -3.34 10.21 -4.79
C ALA A 11 -2.62 9.95 -3.47
N GLY A 12 -3.36 9.89 -2.36
CA GLY A 12 -2.81 9.51 -1.05
C GLY A 12 -2.28 8.07 -1.04
N TYR A 13 -2.98 7.14 -1.69
CA TYR A 13 -2.52 5.76 -1.84
C TYR A 13 -1.27 5.69 -2.73
N ALA A 14 -1.29 6.38 -3.87
CA ALA A 14 -0.15 6.41 -4.80
C ALA A 14 1.11 6.96 -4.13
N PHE A 15 0.99 8.06 -3.40
CA PHE A 15 2.11 8.67 -2.67
C PHE A 15 2.72 7.69 -1.65
N VAL A 16 1.87 7.03 -0.84
CA VAL A 16 2.37 6.06 0.15
C VAL A 16 2.96 4.84 -0.53
N ALA A 17 2.41 4.38 -1.66
CA ALA A 17 2.98 3.27 -2.41
C ALA A 17 4.36 3.59 -2.96
N ASP A 18 4.55 4.77 -3.55
CA ASP A 18 5.85 5.21 -4.06
C ASP A 18 6.87 5.28 -2.90
N ALA A 19 6.47 5.82 -1.74
CA ALA A 19 7.32 5.85 -0.55
C ALA A 19 7.67 4.44 -0.03
N ILE A 20 6.71 3.50 -0.02
CA ILE A 20 6.96 2.10 0.34
C ILE A 20 8.03 1.50 -0.59
N LEU A 21 7.86 1.67 -1.90
CA LEU A 21 8.78 1.11 -2.90
C LEU A 21 10.18 1.72 -2.86
N GLU A 22 10.30 2.98 -2.44
CA GLU A 22 11.59 3.63 -2.23
C GLU A 22 12.27 3.13 -0.96
N ILE A 23 11.54 3.13 0.16
CA ILE A 23 12.05 2.71 1.48
C ILE A 23 12.41 1.23 1.47
N ASP A 24 11.64 0.38 0.79
CA ASP A 24 11.86 -1.06 0.71
C ASP A 24 13.27 -1.42 0.22
N ARG A 25 13.88 -0.56 -0.61
CA ARG A 25 15.24 -0.77 -1.16
C ARG A 25 16.33 -0.77 -0.10
N PHE A 26 16.14 -0.04 1.00
CA PHE A 26 17.15 0.12 2.04
C PHE A 26 16.63 -0.23 3.45
N ASN A 27 15.32 -0.30 3.65
CA ASN A 27 14.69 -0.70 4.91
C ASN A 27 13.32 -1.40 4.70
N PRO A 28 13.34 -2.71 4.36
CA PRO A 28 12.16 -3.55 4.22
C PRO A 28 11.19 -3.52 5.42
N GLN A 29 11.71 -3.44 6.65
CA GLN A 29 10.88 -3.51 7.85
C GLN A 29 10.00 -2.27 8.01
N ILE A 30 10.55 -1.08 7.69
CA ILE A 30 9.78 0.16 7.71
C ILE A 30 8.75 0.15 6.56
N ALA A 31 9.15 -0.29 5.37
CA ALA A 31 8.25 -0.42 4.22
C ALA A 31 7.05 -1.35 4.53
N ALA A 32 7.31 -2.51 5.13
CA ALA A 32 6.28 -3.45 5.58
C ALA A 32 5.34 -2.82 6.64
N ARG A 33 5.87 -2.04 7.59
CA ARG A 33 5.04 -1.33 8.57
C ARG A 33 4.14 -0.27 7.93
N LEU A 34 4.64 0.45 6.93
CA LEU A 34 3.86 1.41 6.14
C LEU A 34 2.78 0.71 5.29
N ALA A 35 3.10 -0.44 4.68
CA ALA A 35 2.11 -1.27 3.98
C ALA A 35 0.95 -1.69 4.91
N GLY A 36 1.22 -1.85 6.21
CA GLY A 36 0.20 -2.07 7.23
C GLY A 36 -0.88 -0.98 7.32
N ALA A 37 -0.62 0.26 6.87
CA ALA A 37 -1.63 1.32 6.82
C ALA A 37 -2.79 0.99 5.87
N PHE A 38 -2.56 0.12 4.89
CA PHE A 38 -3.59 -0.32 3.97
C PHE A 38 -4.53 -1.35 4.59
N LYS A 39 -4.26 -1.96 5.76
CA LYS A 39 -5.11 -3.05 6.32
C LYS A 39 -6.61 -2.75 6.38
N SER A 40 -7.00 -1.49 6.57
CA SER A 40 -8.39 -1.06 6.64
C SER A 40 -9.05 -0.80 5.28
N TRP A 41 -8.36 -1.04 4.16
CA TRP A 41 -8.81 -0.68 2.81
C TRP A 41 -10.16 -1.30 2.42
N ARG A 42 -10.47 -2.50 2.93
CA ARG A 42 -11.74 -3.20 2.66
C ARG A 42 -12.95 -2.52 3.28
N MET A 43 -12.76 -1.73 4.33
CA MET A 43 -13.82 -0.99 5.03
C MET A 43 -14.10 0.38 4.39
N LEU A 44 -13.36 0.74 3.34
CA LEU A 44 -13.56 2.00 2.63
C LEU A 44 -14.74 1.90 1.66
N GLU A 45 -15.35 3.05 1.39
CA GLU A 45 -16.36 3.20 0.33
C GLU A 45 -15.86 2.65 -1.02
N PRO A 46 -16.76 2.14 -1.90
CA PRO A 46 -16.39 1.36 -3.08
C PRO A 46 -15.32 1.98 -3.98
N GLU A 47 -15.38 3.29 -4.21
CA GLU A 47 -14.42 4.00 -5.06
C GLU A 47 -13.03 4.01 -4.41
N ARG A 48 -12.95 4.36 -3.13
CA ARG A 48 -11.69 4.40 -2.37
C ARG A 48 -11.10 3.00 -2.22
N ARG A 49 -11.94 2.00 -2.00
CA ARG A 49 -11.54 0.58 -1.96
C ARG A 49 -10.88 0.16 -3.27
N LYS A 50 -11.48 0.50 -4.41
CA LYS A 50 -10.94 0.18 -5.75
C LYS A 50 -9.58 0.84 -5.98
N GLN A 51 -9.41 2.11 -5.59
CA GLN A 51 -8.13 2.80 -5.72
C GLN A 51 -7.04 2.19 -4.80
N ALA A 52 -7.40 1.85 -3.55
CA ALA A 52 -6.49 1.19 -2.62
C ALA A 52 -6.08 -0.21 -3.11
N GLU A 53 -7.03 -1.00 -3.62
CA GLU A 53 -6.78 -2.33 -4.18
C GLU A 53 -5.82 -2.26 -5.39
N LYS A 54 -6.08 -1.33 -6.32
CA LYS A 54 -5.20 -1.09 -7.48
C LYS A 54 -3.78 -0.75 -7.04
N THR A 55 -3.66 0.04 -5.97
CA THR A 55 -2.38 0.44 -5.41
C THR A 55 -1.64 -0.74 -4.76
N LEU A 56 -2.34 -1.54 -3.94
CA LEU A 56 -1.77 -2.75 -3.35
C LEU A 56 -1.30 -3.76 -4.40
N LYS A 57 -2.10 -3.97 -5.46
CA LYS A 57 -1.71 -4.82 -6.61
C LYS A 57 -0.47 -4.30 -7.33
N ARG A 58 -0.35 -2.97 -7.48
CA ARG A 58 0.86 -2.34 -8.04
C ARG A 58 2.10 -2.62 -7.18
N ILE A 59 1.99 -2.50 -5.86
CA ILE A 59 3.11 -2.80 -4.95
C ILE A 59 3.50 -4.28 -5.08
N ALA A 60 2.53 -5.19 -4.96
CA ALA A 60 2.75 -6.64 -5.05
C ALA A 60 3.38 -7.09 -6.39
N GLY A 61 3.06 -6.40 -7.48
CA GLY A 61 3.63 -6.69 -8.81
C GLY A 61 5.05 -6.16 -9.05
N THR A 62 5.69 -5.54 -8.06
CA THR A 62 7.04 -4.96 -8.24
C THR A 62 8.12 -6.05 -8.16
N GLN A 63 8.89 -6.25 -9.23
CA GLN A 63 9.89 -7.32 -9.35
C GLN A 63 11.02 -7.33 -8.30
N LYS A 64 11.31 -6.19 -7.67
CA LYS A 64 12.38 -6.05 -6.66
C LYS A 64 11.86 -5.78 -5.26
N LEU A 65 10.60 -6.15 -5.00
CA LEU A 65 10.02 -6.00 -3.67
C LEU A 65 10.67 -6.99 -2.70
N SER A 66 11.03 -6.51 -1.51
CA SER A 66 11.52 -7.36 -0.44
C SER A 66 10.46 -8.39 -0.02
N ARG A 67 10.94 -9.50 0.53
CA ARG A 67 10.07 -10.57 1.02
C ARG A 67 9.09 -10.07 2.10
N ASP A 68 9.58 -9.28 3.06
CA ASP A 68 8.76 -8.78 4.17
C ASP A 68 7.60 -7.91 3.67
N THR A 69 7.89 -6.97 2.76
CA THR A 69 6.86 -6.11 2.19
C THR A 69 5.91 -6.90 1.30
N TYR A 70 6.42 -7.84 0.51
CA TYR A 70 5.59 -8.72 -0.33
C TYR A 70 4.60 -9.55 0.51
N GLU A 71 5.06 -10.18 1.58
CA GLU A 71 4.21 -10.97 2.48
C GLU A 71 3.10 -10.11 3.10
N ILE A 72 3.42 -8.91 3.60
CA ILE A 72 2.41 -8.01 4.18
C ILE A 72 1.40 -7.53 3.15
N VAL A 73 1.84 -7.14 1.95
CA VAL A 73 0.95 -6.64 0.90
C VAL A 73 0.04 -7.75 0.39
N THR A 74 0.59 -8.95 0.15
CA THR A 74 -0.19 -10.12 -0.31
C THR A 74 -1.22 -10.53 0.74
N LYS A 75 -0.81 -10.64 2.02
CA LYS A 75 -1.73 -10.91 3.13
C LYS A 75 -2.80 -9.84 3.32
N THR A 76 -2.52 -8.60 2.92
CA THR A 76 -3.50 -7.51 2.96
C THR A 76 -4.48 -7.61 1.78
N LEU A 77 -4.10 -8.24 0.67
CA LEU A 77 -4.93 -8.49 -0.51
C LEU A 77 -5.81 -9.75 -0.38
N GLU A 78 -5.39 -10.75 0.38
CA GLU A 78 -6.15 -11.98 0.76
C GLU A 78 -7.28 -11.72 1.75
#